data_AF-A0ABD3Y285-F1
#
_entry.id   AF-A0ABD3Y285-F1
#
_cell.length_a   1.000
_cell.length_b   1.000
_cell.length_c   1.000
_cell.angle_alpha   90.00
_cell.angle_beta   90.00
_cell.angle_gamma   90.00
#
_symmetry.space_group_name_H-M   'P 1'
#
loop_
_entity.id
_entity.type
_entity.pdbx_description
1 polymer ?
#
loop_
_entity_poly.entity_id
_entity_poly.type
_entity_poly.pdbx_seq_one_letter_code
_entity_poly.pdbx_strand_id
1 'polypeptide(L)'
;MALAVLCPIHRHMLNLLITSSLGAEHDGEKEAIDCKAEDYFIMTRRVPTLDRNRVYIRNSWLFSNCSKDSFKTKLQHKECVKHPGRVFNVDEWTTYMTKQAGDVFTPQMQCMFFYGPRSAFTG
;
A
#
# COMPACT_ATOMS: atom_id res chain seq x y z
N MET A 1 17.56 8.93 23.12
CA MET A 1 17.84 8.33 21.79
C MET A 1 16.62 7.53 21.38
N ALA A 2 15.80 8.06 20.48
CA ALA A 2 14.65 7.35 19.92
C ALA A 2 14.80 7.30 18.41
N LEU A 3 14.71 6.10 17.86
CA LEU A 3 15.02 5.76 16.49
C LEU A 3 13.72 5.65 15.71
N ALA A 4 13.42 6.65 14.87
CA ALA A 4 12.25 6.65 14.01
C ALA A 4 12.67 6.64 12.53
N VAL A 5 13.13 5.48 12.07
CA VAL A 5 12.75 5.03 10.72
C VAL A 5 11.32 4.53 10.89
N LEU A 6 10.41 4.67 9.91
CA LEU A 6 9.21 3.85 9.63
C LEU A 6 8.10 4.72 9.00
N CYS A 7 8.16 4.97 7.69
CA CYS A 7 7.04 5.54 6.94
C CYS A 7 6.70 4.82 5.61
N PRO A 8 6.38 3.51 5.63
CA PRO A 8 5.63 2.88 4.53
C PRO A 8 4.34 2.15 4.93
N ILE A 9 4.01 2.07 6.22
CA ILE A 9 2.97 1.16 6.76
C ILE A 9 1.55 1.51 6.27
N HIS A 10 1.24 2.79 6.00
CA HIS A 10 -0.14 3.20 5.77
C HIS A 10 -0.68 2.89 4.36
N ARG A 11 0.17 2.92 3.32
CA ARG A 11 -0.25 2.54 1.95
C ARG A 11 -0.44 1.03 1.79
N HIS A 12 0.21 0.21 2.63
CA HIS A 12 0.03 -1.24 2.63
C HIS A 12 -1.38 -1.63 3.08
N MET A 13 -1.87 -1.05 4.19
CA MET A 13 -3.19 -1.38 4.70
C MET A 13 -4.32 -0.98 3.76
N LEU A 14 -4.26 0.20 3.13
CA LEU A 14 -5.31 0.65 2.22
C LEU A 14 -5.37 -0.23 0.96
N ASN A 15 -4.21 -0.57 0.39
CA ASN A 15 -4.15 -1.44 -0.78
C ASN A 15 -4.59 -2.86 -0.45
N LEU A 16 -4.19 -3.42 0.70
CA LEU A 16 -4.63 -4.73 1.18
C LEU A 16 -6.15 -4.81 1.40
N LEU A 17 -6.75 -3.76 1.96
CA LEU A 17 -8.21 -3.69 2.20
C LEU A 17 -9.00 -3.60 0.89
N ILE A 18 -8.53 -2.81 -0.07
CA ILE A 18 -9.18 -2.67 -1.37
C ILE A 18 -9.09 -3.99 -2.15
N THR A 19 -7.96 -4.67 -2.10
CA THR A 19 -7.72 -5.89 -2.87
C THR A 19 -8.41 -7.12 -2.28
N SER A 20 -8.52 -7.22 -0.95
CA SER A 20 -9.41 -8.18 -0.29
C SER A 20 -10.88 -7.92 -0.65
N SER A 21 -11.30 -6.64 -0.74
CA SER A 21 -12.65 -6.27 -1.19
C SER A 21 -12.89 -6.61 -2.67
N LEU A 22 -11.83 -6.64 -3.49
CA LEU A 22 -11.88 -7.11 -4.87
C LEU A 22 -11.84 -8.65 -4.98
N GLY A 23 -11.61 -9.34 -3.87
CA GLY A 23 -11.68 -10.79 -3.72
C GLY A 23 -10.35 -11.50 -3.94
N ALA A 24 -9.22 -10.81 -4.08
CA ALA A 24 -7.92 -11.48 -4.20
C ALA A 24 -7.49 -12.08 -2.86
N GLU A 25 -6.94 -13.29 -2.90
CA GLU A 25 -6.34 -13.94 -1.73
C GLU A 25 -4.96 -13.35 -1.43
N HIS A 26 -4.47 -13.56 -0.20
CA HIS A 26 -3.10 -13.20 0.12
C HIS A 26 -2.11 -14.13 -0.56
N ASP A 27 -0.91 -13.62 -0.82
CA ASP A 27 0.20 -14.46 -1.29
C ASP A 27 0.50 -15.55 -0.25
N GLY A 28 0.67 -16.79 -0.72
CA GLY A 28 0.91 -17.98 0.08
C GLY A 28 -0.36 -18.73 0.49
N GLU A 29 -1.53 -18.33 -0.01
CA GLU A 29 -2.82 -19.02 0.20
C GLU A 29 -3.26 -19.84 -1.02
N LYS A 30 -4.32 -20.65 -0.85
CA LYS A 30 -4.90 -21.59 -1.82
C LYS A 30 -4.65 -21.25 -3.31
N GLU A 31 -5.23 -20.15 -3.79
CA GLU A 31 -5.18 -19.71 -5.21
C GLU A 31 -3.88 -18.97 -5.57
N ALA A 32 -3.09 -18.60 -4.56
CA ALA A 32 -1.82 -17.87 -4.69
C ALA A 32 -0.65 -18.63 -4.04
N ILE A 33 -0.71 -19.97 -3.99
CA ILE A 33 0.25 -20.80 -3.26
C ILE A 33 1.65 -20.75 -3.89
N ASP A 34 1.70 -20.52 -5.19
CA ASP A 34 2.93 -20.35 -5.97
C ASP A 34 3.65 -19.02 -5.66
N CYS A 35 2.92 -18.03 -5.13
CA CYS A 35 3.50 -16.75 -4.69
C CYS A 35 3.77 -16.81 -3.19
N LYS A 36 5.05 -16.81 -2.80
CA LYS A 36 5.43 -16.99 -1.39
C LYS A 36 5.14 -15.72 -0.59
N ALA A 37 4.57 -15.87 0.60
CA ALA A 37 4.36 -14.75 1.51
C ALA A 37 5.69 -14.07 1.91
N GLU A 38 6.78 -14.82 1.89
CA GLU A 38 8.17 -14.39 2.12
C GLU A 38 8.72 -13.46 1.04
N ASP A 39 8.08 -13.36 -0.12
CA ASP A 39 8.50 -12.42 -1.16
C ASP A 39 8.02 -10.99 -0.87
N TYR A 40 7.16 -10.86 0.15
CA TYR A 40 6.66 -9.61 0.72
C TYR A 40 6.12 -8.61 -0.32
N PHE A 41 5.41 -9.13 -1.32
CA PHE A 41 4.55 -8.32 -2.17
C PHE A 41 3.39 -7.73 -1.37
N ILE A 42 2.69 -6.75 -1.92
CA ILE A 42 1.66 -5.98 -1.21
C ILE A 42 0.50 -6.82 -0.66
N MET A 43 0.28 -8.02 -1.21
CA MET A 43 -0.73 -8.99 -0.76
C MET A 43 -0.22 -10.03 0.23
N THR A 44 0.99 -9.87 0.75
CA THR A 44 1.51 -10.79 1.78
C THR A 44 0.69 -10.71 3.07
N ARG A 45 0.49 -11.84 3.75
CA ARG A 45 -0.02 -11.87 5.14
C ARG A 45 1.00 -11.36 6.15
N ARG A 46 2.28 -11.25 5.77
CA ARG A 46 3.35 -10.89 6.69
C ARG A 46 3.58 -9.38 6.66
N VAL A 47 3.25 -8.70 7.75
CA VAL A 47 3.60 -7.28 7.89
C VAL A 47 5.11 -7.13 7.75
N PRO A 48 5.60 -6.34 6.78
CA PRO A 48 7.01 -5.97 6.67
C PRO A 48 7.48 -5.37 8.01
N THR A 49 8.23 -6.14 8.81
CA THR A 49 8.89 -5.55 9.98
C THR A 49 10.06 -4.75 9.46
N LEU A 50 9.97 -3.44 9.64
CA LEU A 50 11.05 -2.53 9.34
C LEU A 50 12.07 -2.60 10.49
N ASP A 51 12.71 -3.76 10.59
CA ASP A 51 13.88 -3.92 11.44
C ASP A 51 15.07 -3.22 10.74
N ARG A 52 15.86 -2.49 11.51
CA ARG A 52 17.04 -1.74 11.02
C ARG A 52 18.05 -2.62 10.30
N ASN A 53 18.06 -3.90 10.60
CA ASN A 53 18.96 -4.88 10.02
C ASN A 53 18.33 -5.68 8.86
N ARG A 54 17.05 -5.47 8.54
CA ARG A 54 16.38 -6.14 7.42
C ARG A 54 16.37 -5.23 6.20
N VAL A 55 16.93 -5.76 5.12
CA VAL A 55 16.97 -5.15 3.80
C VAL A 55 15.58 -4.65 3.44
N TYR A 56 15.51 -3.37 3.07
CA TYR A 56 14.34 -2.70 2.52
C TYR A 56 13.51 -3.68 1.70
N ILE A 57 12.28 -3.94 2.13
CA ILE A 57 11.40 -4.88 1.45
C ILE A 57 10.98 -4.24 0.12
N ARG A 58 11.74 -4.52 -0.94
CA ARG A 58 11.61 -3.88 -2.27
C ARG A 58 10.24 -4.12 -2.90
N ASN A 59 9.65 -5.28 -2.66
CA ASN A 59 8.41 -5.72 -3.28
C ASN A 59 7.14 -5.23 -2.58
N SER A 60 7.29 -4.57 -1.44
CA SER A 60 6.20 -4.08 -0.59
C SER A 60 5.21 -3.19 -1.36
N TRP A 61 5.67 -2.53 -2.42
CA TRP A 61 4.85 -1.67 -3.29
C TRP A 61 4.32 -2.32 -4.57
N LEU A 62 4.61 -3.61 -4.78
CA LEU A 62 4.30 -4.32 -6.01
C LEU A 62 3.31 -5.44 -5.76
N PHE A 63 2.50 -5.75 -6.78
CA PHE A 63 1.68 -6.96 -6.81
C PHE A 63 2.50 -8.15 -7.31
N SER A 64 2.34 -9.30 -6.65
CA SER A 64 2.82 -10.59 -7.16
C SER A 64 2.10 -10.95 -8.46
N ASN A 65 2.62 -11.94 -9.19
CA ASN A 65 1.93 -12.43 -10.40
C ASN A 65 0.60 -13.12 -10.06
N CYS A 66 0.53 -13.89 -8.97
CA CYS A 66 -0.72 -14.51 -8.51
C CYS A 66 -1.79 -13.47 -8.20
N SER A 67 -1.41 -12.38 -7.52
CA SER A 67 -2.32 -11.26 -7.27
C SER A 67 -2.85 -10.66 -8.56
N LYS A 68 -1.97 -10.39 -9.54
CA LYS A 68 -2.36 -9.83 -10.85
C LYS A 68 -3.34 -10.73 -11.60
N ASP A 69 -3.08 -12.03 -11.64
CA ASP A 69 -3.92 -12.97 -12.38
C ASP A 69 -5.26 -13.22 -11.67
N SER A 70 -5.25 -13.22 -10.33
CA SER A 70 -6.48 -13.22 -9.53
C SER A 70 -7.33 -11.97 -9.82
N PHE A 71 -6.73 -10.78 -9.84
CA PHE A 71 -7.47 -9.55 -10.18
C PHE A 71 -8.05 -9.59 -11.59
N LYS A 72 -7.29 -10.01 -12.60
CA LYS A 72 -7.82 -10.12 -13.98
C LYS A 72 -9.07 -10.99 -14.01
N THR A 73 -9.01 -12.15 -13.37
CA THR A 73 -10.13 -13.11 -13.33
C THR A 73 -11.32 -12.57 -12.54
N LYS A 74 -11.08 -11.89 -11.42
CA LYS A 74 -12.16 -11.40 -10.53
C LYS A 74 -12.78 -10.09 -11.03
N LEU A 75 -12.04 -9.28 -11.79
CA LEU A 75 -12.51 -8.00 -12.32
C LEU A 75 -13.20 -8.12 -13.68
N GLN A 76 -12.88 -9.13 -14.50
CA GLN A 76 -13.44 -9.26 -15.86
C GLN A 76 -14.99 -9.31 -15.88
N HIS A 77 -15.61 -9.78 -14.79
CA HIS A 77 -17.06 -9.89 -14.64
C HIS A 77 -17.70 -8.79 -13.80
N LYS A 78 -16.93 -7.81 -13.31
CA LYS A 78 -17.46 -6.72 -12.46
C LYS A 78 -17.80 -5.50 -13.31
N GLU A 79 -19.08 -5.23 -13.52
CA GLU A 79 -19.55 -4.06 -14.29
C GLU A 79 -19.18 -2.72 -13.63
N CYS A 80 -19.11 -2.67 -12.30
CA CYS A 80 -18.84 -1.44 -11.56
C CYS A 80 -17.44 -0.85 -11.80
N VAL A 81 -16.48 -1.64 -12.26
CA VAL A 81 -15.11 -1.17 -12.57
C VAL A 81 -14.92 -0.84 -14.04
N LYS A 82 -15.92 -1.08 -14.89
CA LYS A 82 -15.85 -0.82 -16.34
C LYS A 82 -16.17 0.62 -16.68
N HIS A 83 -16.89 1.32 -15.81
CA HIS A 83 -17.21 2.72 -15.99
C HIS A 83 -16.19 3.61 -15.28
N PRO A 84 -15.67 4.66 -15.94
CA PRO A 84 -14.79 5.61 -15.27
C PRO A 84 -15.53 6.28 -14.12
N GLY A 85 -14.83 6.42 -12.99
CA GLY A 85 -15.33 7.18 -11.85
C GLY A 85 -15.56 8.65 -12.20
N ARG A 86 -16.50 9.30 -11.52
CA ARG A 86 -16.69 10.75 -11.63
C ARG A 86 -15.70 11.46 -10.71
N VAL A 87 -15.02 12.48 -11.24
CA VAL A 87 -14.18 13.36 -10.44
C VAL A 87 -15.07 14.41 -9.78
N PHE A 88 -15.20 14.35 -8.46
CA PHE A 88 -16.01 15.31 -7.70
C PHE A 88 -15.25 16.61 -7.37
N ASN A 89 -13.93 16.53 -7.24
CA ASN A 89 -13.06 17.66 -6.98
C ASN A 89 -11.82 17.57 -7.88
N VAL A 90 -11.75 18.49 -8.86
CA VAL A 90 -10.69 18.49 -9.88
C VAL A 90 -9.32 18.84 -9.26
N ASP A 91 -9.28 19.73 -8.27
CA ASP A 91 -8.03 20.16 -7.64
C ASP A 91 -7.44 19.04 -6.76
N GLU A 92 -8.29 18.36 -6.00
CA GLU A 92 -7.90 17.19 -5.22
C GLU A 92 -7.40 16.06 -6.13
N TRP A 93 -8.15 15.76 -7.20
CA TRP A 93 -7.77 14.74 -8.18
C TRP A 93 -6.45 15.09 -8.88
N THR A 94 -6.28 16.34 -9.29
CA THR A 94 -5.04 16.81 -9.92
C THR A 94 -3.87 16.69 -8.95
N THR A 95 -4.06 17.07 -7.69
CA THR A 95 -3.03 16.92 -6.64
C THR A 95 -2.66 15.45 -6.45
N TYR A 96 -3.64 14.56 -6.34
CA TYR A 96 -3.45 13.12 -6.20
C TYR A 96 -2.67 12.52 -7.39
N MET A 97 -2.98 12.94 -8.62
CA MET A 97 -2.37 12.39 -9.84
C MET A 97 -0.98 12.96 -10.15
N THR A 98 -0.66 14.18 -9.68
CA THR A 98 0.56 14.90 -10.10
C THR A 98 1.62 15.05 -9.01
N LYS A 99 1.24 15.03 -7.73
CA LYS A 99 2.19 15.23 -6.63
C LYS A 99 2.54 13.91 -5.95
N GLN A 100 3.80 13.75 -5.57
CA GLN A 100 4.17 12.63 -4.71
C GLN A 100 3.74 12.91 -3.27
N ALA A 101 3.52 11.85 -2.49
CA ALA A 101 3.12 11.99 -1.09
C ALA A 101 4.12 12.83 -0.27
N GLY A 102 5.42 12.73 -0.58
CA GLY A 102 6.45 13.56 0.05
C GLY A 102 6.37 15.05 -0.28
N ASP A 103 5.80 15.41 -1.44
CA ASP A 103 5.60 16.81 -1.84
C ASP A 103 4.37 17.43 -1.17
N VAL A 104 3.42 16.58 -0.75
CA VAL A 104 2.17 17.00 -0.09
C VAL A 104 2.32 16.99 1.43
N PHE A 105 3.03 16.00 1.98
CA PHE A 105 3.19 15.81 3.42
C PHE A 105 4.66 15.98 3.81
N THR A 106 4.98 17.11 4.45
CA THR A 106 6.33 17.36 4.97
C THR A 106 6.74 16.31 6.02
N PRO A 107 8.04 16.09 6.27
CA PRO A 107 8.49 15.18 7.33
C PRO A 107 7.86 15.47 8.70
N GLN A 108 7.71 16.75 9.05
CA GLN A 108 7.02 17.19 10.27
C GLN A 108 5.55 16.74 10.29
N MET A 109 4.82 16.92 9.19
CA MET A 109 3.42 16.46 9.09
C MET A 109 3.32 14.95 9.22
N GLN A 110 4.23 14.21 8.57
CA GLN A 110 4.28 12.75 8.69
C GLN A 110 4.50 12.33 10.16
N CYS A 111 5.47 12.93 10.86
CA CYS A 111 5.68 12.65 12.29
C CYS A 111 4.42 12.92 13.13
N MET A 112 3.69 14.00 12.87
CA MET A 112 2.45 14.32 13.59
C MET A 112 1.32 13.33 13.28
N PHE A 113 1.20 12.86 12.04
CA PHE A 113 0.21 11.83 11.67
C PHE A 113 0.47 10.50 12.37
N PHE A 114 1.73 10.07 12.47
CA PHE A 114 2.06 8.75 13.04
C PHE A 114 2.15 8.75 14.56
N TYR A 115 2.73 9.79 15.14
CA TYR A 115 3.05 9.83 16.57
C TYR A 115 2.19 10.83 17.35
N GLY A 116 1.21 11.46 16.69
CA GLY A 116 0.29 12.42 17.30
C GLY A 116 0.73 13.88 17.16
N PRO A 117 -0.18 14.83 17.43
CA PRO A 117 -0.03 16.26 17.09
C PRO A 117 1.11 16.98 17.82
N ARG A 118 1.68 16.38 18.87
CA ARG A 118 2.81 16.95 19.64
C ARG A 118 4.18 16.47 19.17
N SER A 119 4.22 15.57 18.18
CA SER A 119 5.45 14.97 17.69
C SER A 119 6.19 15.89 16.71
N ALA A 120 7.51 15.82 16.70
CA ALA A 120 8.36 16.66 15.86
C ALA A 120 9.38 15.82 15.06
N PHE A 121 9.71 16.30 13.86
CA PHE A 121 10.78 15.76 13.06
C PHE A 121 12.13 16.18 13.64
N THR A 122 12.98 15.21 13.95
CA THR A 122 14.35 15.42 14.42
C THR A 122 15.28 14.80 13.38
N GLY A 123 15.91 15.65 12.56
CA GLY A 123 16.78 15.25 11.45
C GLY A 123 17.98 14.41 11.88
#